data_AF-A0A6V7L7E1-F1
#
_entry.id   AF-A0A6V7L7E1-F1
#
_cell.length_a   1.000
_cell.length_b   1.000
_cell.length_c   1.000
_cell.angle_alpha   90.00
_cell.angle_beta   90.00
_cell.angle_gamma   90.00
#
_symmetry.space_group_name_H-M   'P 1'
#
loop_
_entity.id
_entity.type
_entity.pdbx_description
1 polymer ?
#
loop_
_entity_poly.entity_id
_entity_poly.type
_entity_poly.pdbx_seq_one_letter_code
_entity_poly.pdbx_strand_id
1 'polypeptide(L)'
;VKTAFLNGIIDEDIYMAIPESTSHANNERKNPVCKLNRALYGLRISPKQWNVRFCAAALKMGLANSDLEPCLFVWRDKEKFLVLILYVNDILMASNDSRKLNKVEMTLSEEFDMKIIGEPKEFLSLSIKRDKERQIIELTQEKYMNKILKRFGFDESHAQKTPMTTA
;
A
#
# COMPACT_ATOMS: atom_id res chain seq x y z
N VAL A 1 -4.09 -4.82 -1.93
CA VAL A 1 -5.06 -5.28 -0.91
C VAL A 1 -6.30 -4.41 -0.98
N LYS A 2 -7.49 -5.00 -1.03
CA LYS A 2 -8.74 -4.24 -0.95
C LYS A 2 -8.98 -3.88 0.52
N THR A 3 -9.40 -2.63 0.76
CA THR A 3 -9.79 -2.14 2.09
C THR A 3 -8.78 -2.50 3.20
N ALA A 4 -7.48 -2.18 3.05
CA ALA A 4 -6.42 -2.66 3.95
C ALA A 4 -6.75 -2.49 5.44
N PHE A 5 -7.27 -1.33 5.84
CA PHE A 5 -7.57 -1.05 7.24
C PHE A 5 -8.62 -1.96 7.85
N LEU A 6 -9.58 -2.48 7.08
CA LEU A 6 -10.59 -3.42 7.60
C LEU A 6 -9.99 -4.75 8.06
N ASN A 7 -8.78 -5.08 7.61
CA ASN A 7 -8.04 -6.26 8.08
C ASN A 7 -7.41 -6.03 9.46
N GLY A 8 -7.29 -4.77 9.91
CA GLY A 8 -6.81 -4.42 11.24
C GLY A 8 -7.86 -4.72 12.30
N ILE A 9 -7.46 -5.44 13.34
CA ILE A 9 -8.29 -5.69 14.52
C ILE A 9 -8.11 -4.48 15.47
N ILE A 10 -9.20 -4.05 16.10
CA ILE A 10 -9.16 -3.01 17.12
C ILE A 10 -9.25 -3.70 18.48
N ASP A 11 -8.29 -3.42 19.36
CA ASP A 11 -8.28 -3.93 20.74
C ASP A 11 -8.94 -2.96 21.73
N GLU A 12 -9.21 -1.73 21.30
CA GLU A 12 -9.82 -0.65 22.07
C GLU A 12 -11.34 -0.53 21.80
N ASP A 13 -12.10 -0.12 22.80
CA ASP A 13 -13.53 0.12 22.66
C ASP A 13 -13.79 1.47 21.98
N ILE A 14 -13.91 1.44 20.64
CA ILE A 14 -14.25 2.60 19.82
C ILE A 14 -15.71 2.54 19.40
N TYR A 15 -16.43 3.63 19.65
CA TYR A 15 -17.82 3.81 19.25
C TYR A 15 -17.94 4.95 18.24
N MET A 16 -18.88 4.82 17.31
CA MET A 16 -19.22 5.88 16.36
C MET A 16 -20.73 6.12 16.31
N ALA A 17 -21.12 7.34 15.94
CA ALA A 17 -22.49 7.62 15.57
C ALA A 17 -22.91 6.72 14.40
N ILE A 18 -24.18 6.33 14.37
CA ILE A 18 -24.70 5.54 13.26
C ILE A 18 -24.73 6.43 12.01
N PRO A 19 -24.20 5.97 10.85
CA PRO A 19 -24.28 6.74 9.62
C PRO A 19 -25.72 7.02 9.21
N GLU A 20 -26.00 8.25 8.76
CA GLU A 20 -27.33 8.74 8.37
C GLU A 20 -28.01 7.87 7.28
N SER A 21 -27.22 7.20 6.44
CA SER A 21 -27.71 6.31 5.37
C SER A 21 -28.20 4.95 5.86
N THR A 22 -28.09 4.66 7.16
CA THR A 22 -28.53 3.38 7.73
C THR A 22 -30.02 3.48 8.09
N SER A 23 -30.87 2.76 7.36
CA SER A 23 -32.30 2.66 7.70
C SER A 23 -32.46 2.08 9.11
N HIS A 24 -32.76 2.94 10.08
CA HIS A 24 -32.97 2.54 11.47
C HIS A 24 -34.24 1.69 11.56
N ALA A 25 -34.11 0.38 11.40
CA ALA A 25 -35.16 -0.54 11.81
C ALA A 25 -35.27 -0.48 13.34
N ASN A 26 -36.31 0.21 13.83
CA ASN A 26 -36.91 0.07 15.17
C ASN A 26 -35.93 -0.08 16.35
N ASN A 27 -35.16 0.96 16.68
CA ASN A 27 -34.41 0.96 17.93
C ASN A 27 -35.16 1.75 19.01
N GLU A 28 -35.78 1.04 19.95
CA GLU A 28 -36.35 1.56 21.21
C GLU A 28 -35.29 2.11 22.19
N ARG A 29 -34.01 2.13 21.79
CA ARG A 29 -32.88 2.58 22.61
C ARG A 29 -32.67 4.10 22.47
N LYS A 30 -32.56 4.80 23.59
CA LYS A 30 -32.10 6.20 23.60
C LYS A 30 -30.63 6.28 23.16
N ASN A 31 -30.34 7.08 22.13
CA ASN A 31 -29.01 7.37 21.59
C ASN A 31 -28.19 6.14 21.17
N PRO A 32 -28.62 5.39 20.14
CA PRO A 32 -27.89 4.21 19.68
C PRO A 32 -26.56 4.59 19.00
N VAL A 33 -25.51 3.81 19.26
CA VAL A 33 -24.16 3.96 18.70
C VAL A 33 -23.64 2.63 18.17
N CYS A 34 -22.71 2.66 17.22
CA CYS A 34 -22.03 1.47 16.70
C CYS A 34 -20.71 1.24 17.42
N LYS A 35 -20.47 0.02 17.92
CA LYS A 35 -19.12 -0.40 18.34
C LYS A 35 -18.34 -0.91 17.14
N LEU A 36 -17.10 -0.44 16.97
CA LEU A 36 -16.24 -0.86 15.87
C LEU A 36 -15.45 -2.12 16.25
N ASN A 37 -15.60 -3.17 15.44
CA ASN A 37 -14.87 -4.43 15.61
C ASN A 37 -13.62 -4.53 14.73
N ARG A 38 -13.47 -3.61 13.76
CA ARG A 38 -12.39 -3.56 12.76
C ARG A 38 -12.01 -2.11 12.47
N ALA A 39 -10.75 -1.91 12.12
CA ALA A 39 -10.20 -0.60 11.79
C ALA A 39 -10.87 0.00 10.53
N LEU A 40 -11.38 1.23 10.65
CA LEU A 40 -12.01 1.98 9.56
C LEU A 40 -11.11 3.10 9.05
N TYR A 41 -11.31 3.52 7.80
CA TYR A 41 -10.71 4.76 7.32
C TYR A 41 -11.12 5.94 8.21
N GLY A 42 -10.16 6.84 8.49
CA GLY A 42 -10.37 8.00 9.36
C GLY A 42 -10.01 7.77 10.83
N LEU A 43 -9.89 6.53 11.30
CA LEU A 43 -9.37 6.30 12.67
C LEU A 43 -7.85 6.47 12.67
N ARG A 44 -7.35 7.21 13.67
CA ARG A 44 -5.90 7.38 13.91
C ARG A 44 -5.15 6.04 14.07
N ILE A 45 -5.83 5.02 14.61
CA ILE A 45 -5.24 3.70 14.87
C ILE A 45 -5.22 2.76 13.66
N SER A 46 -5.99 3.04 12.62
CA SER A 46 -6.20 2.11 11.50
C SER A 46 -4.93 1.75 10.73
N PRO A 47 -4.05 2.71 10.37
CA PRO A 47 -2.78 2.37 9.71
C PRO A 47 -1.89 1.48 10.59
N LYS A 48 -1.86 1.75 11.90
CA LYS A 48 -1.06 0.97 12.86
C LYS A 48 -1.58 -0.46 12.96
N GLN A 49 -2.89 -0.66 13.14
CA GLN A 49 -3.47 -1.99 13.28
C GLN A 49 -3.36 -2.81 12.00
N TRP A 50 -3.47 -2.15 10.83
CA TRP A 50 -3.17 -2.80 9.56
C TRP A 50 -1.71 -3.25 9.48
N ASN A 51 -0.76 -2.37 9.81
CA ASN A 51 0.66 -2.71 9.77
C ASN A 51 0.97 -3.89 10.71
N VAL A 52 0.47 -3.88 11.95
CA VAL A 52 0.64 -5.00 12.90
C VAL A 52 0.11 -6.31 12.32
N ARG A 53 -1.11 -6.29 11.76
CA ARG A 53 -1.73 -7.47 11.13
C ARG A 53 -0.90 -8.01 9.97
N PHE A 54 -0.37 -7.13 9.13
CA PHE A 54 0.44 -7.51 7.98
C PHE A 54 1.82 -8.02 8.41
N CYS A 55 2.49 -7.34 9.34
CA CYS A 55 3.77 -7.78 9.91
C CYS A 55 3.67 -9.20 10.48
N ALA A 56 2.61 -9.48 11.24
CA ALA A 56 2.38 -10.83 11.77
C ALA A 56 2.24 -11.89 10.65
N ALA A 57 1.57 -11.57 9.54
CA ALA A 57 1.49 -12.46 8.39
C ALA A 57 2.85 -12.63 7.69
N ALA A 58 3.57 -11.53 7.47
CA ALA A 58 4.89 -11.53 6.83
C ALA A 58 5.91 -12.39 7.60
N LEU A 59 5.93 -12.26 8.92
CA LEU A 59 6.81 -13.05 9.81
C LEU A 59 6.50 -14.55 9.73
N LYS A 60 5.22 -14.94 9.67
CA LYS A 60 4.83 -16.37 9.48
C LYS A 60 5.33 -16.95 8.15
N MET A 61 5.48 -16.11 7.12
CA MET A 61 6.04 -16.49 5.83
C MET A 61 7.59 -16.49 5.81
N GLY A 62 8.22 -16.13 6.93
CA GLY A 62 9.67 -16.06 7.12
C GLY A 62 10.30 -14.76 6.62
N LEU A 63 9.52 -13.73 6.29
CA LEU A 63 10.10 -12.42 5.99
C LEU A 63 10.32 -11.66 7.30
N ALA A 64 11.46 -10.99 7.42
CA ALA A 64 11.75 -10.06 8.52
C ALA A 64 11.60 -8.62 8.03
N ASN A 65 10.95 -7.76 8.83
CA ASN A 65 10.92 -6.32 8.53
C ASN A 65 12.29 -5.68 8.80
N SER A 66 12.61 -4.61 8.07
CA SER A 66 13.80 -3.79 8.30
C SER A 66 13.57 -2.85 9.49
N ASP A 67 14.60 -2.69 10.33
CA ASP A 67 14.58 -1.72 11.44
C ASP A 67 14.64 -0.27 10.95
N LEU A 68 15.27 -0.04 9.79
CA LEU A 68 15.38 1.29 9.18
C LEU A 68 14.12 1.68 8.42
N GLU A 69 13.49 0.69 7.77
CA GLU A 69 12.33 0.88 6.90
C GLU A 69 11.23 -0.12 7.27
N PRO A 70 10.31 0.23 8.19
CA PRO A 70 9.29 -0.70 8.71
C PRO A 70 8.33 -1.25 7.64
N CYS A 71 8.28 -0.64 6.45
CA CYS A 71 7.51 -1.10 5.31
C CYS A 71 8.25 -2.13 4.43
N LEU A 72 9.55 -2.32 4.64
CA LEU A 72 10.42 -3.19 3.89
C LEU A 72 10.57 -4.53 4.62
N PHE A 73 10.29 -5.62 3.92
CA PHE A 73 10.41 -6.98 4.41
C PHE A 73 11.38 -7.76 3.52
N VAL A 74 12.26 -8.55 4.15
CA VAL A 74 13.30 -9.30 3.47
C VAL A 74 13.28 -10.74 3.96
N TRP A 75 13.34 -11.67 3.01
CA TRP A 75 13.67 -13.07 3.24
C TRP A 75 14.97 -13.39 2.52
N ARG A 76 15.86 -14.17 3.15
CA ARG A 76 17.12 -14.65 2.56
C ARG A 76 17.34 -16.13 2.88
N ASP A 77 17.88 -16.84 1.91
CA ASP A 77 18.38 -18.22 2.05
C ASP A 77 19.58 -18.40 1.11
N LYS A 78 20.80 -18.36 1.68
CA LYS A 78 22.06 -18.34 0.91
C LYS A 78 22.04 -17.18 -0.11
N GLU A 79 22.22 -17.49 -1.40
CA GLU A 79 22.17 -16.54 -2.51
C GLU A 79 20.75 -16.10 -2.90
N LYS A 80 19.72 -16.76 -2.35
CA LYS A 80 18.33 -16.46 -2.67
C LYS A 80 17.81 -15.38 -1.75
N PHE A 81 17.00 -14.49 -2.31
CA PHE A 81 16.36 -13.44 -1.55
C PHE A 81 15.00 -13.08 -2.15
N LEU A 82 14.13 -12.55 -1.28
CA LEU A 82 12.90 -11.88 -1.65
C LEU A 82 12.81 -10.59 -0.86
N VAL A 83 12.50 -9.50 -1.55
CA VAL A 83 12.18 -8.19 -0.99
C VAL A 83 10.71 -7.90 -1.23
N LEU A 84 10.01 -7.45 -0.20
CA LEU A 84 8.62 -7.02 -0.25
C LEU A 84 8.53 -5.62 0.36
N ILE A 85 7.88 -4.69 -0.32
CA ILE A 85 7.57 -3.35 0.18
C ILE A 85 6.05 -3.23 0.31
N LEU A 86 5.58 -2.88 1.51
CA LEU A 86 4.18 -2.57 1.78
C LEU A 86 3.97 -1.06 1.86
N TYR A 87 3.15 -0.50 0.97
CA TYR A 87 2.69 0.89 1.07
C TYR A 87 1.17 0.95 1.19
N VAL A 88 0.68 1.05 2.43
CA VAL A 88 -0.77 1.03 2.75
C VAL A 88 -1.47 -0.17 2.11
N ASN A 89 -2.10 0.00 0.94
CA ASN A 89 -2.82 -1.05 0.23
C ASN A 89 -1.96 -1.76 -0.84
N ASP A 90 -0.87 -1.15 -1.27
CA ASP A 90 -0.06 -1.61 -2.39
C ASP A 90 1.14 -2.42 -1.90
N ILE A 91 1.45 -3.51 -2.61
CA ILE A 91 2.56 -4.40 -2.30
C ILE A 91 3.41 -4.53 -3.55
N LEU A 92 4.71 -4.31 -3.42
CA LEU A 92 5.70 -4.54 -4.46
C LEU A 92 6.65 -5.65 -4.00
N MET A 93 6.87 -6.65 -4.84
CA MET A 93 7.79 -7.75 -4.53
C MET A 93 8.84 -7.92 -5.63
N ALA A 94 10.06 -8.26 -5.23
CA ALA A 94 11.16 -8.63 -6.11
C ALA A 94 11.92 -9.81 -5.50
N SER A 95 12.30 -10.79 -6.31
CA SER A 95 12.97 -12.01 -5.85
C SER A 95 13.82 -12.59 -6.97
N ASN A 96 14.94 -13.22 -6.61
CA ASN A 96 15.68 -14.11 -7.51
C ASN A 96 15.28 -15.58 -7.34
N ASP A 97 14.35 -15.89 -6.44
CA ASP A 97 13.69 -17.20 -6.29
C ASP A 97 12.20 -17.08 -6.64
N SER A 98 11.82 -17.60 -7.82
CA SER A 98 10.44 -17.59 -8.31
C SER A 98 9.51 -18.49 -7.52
N ARG A 99 10.02 -19.59 -6.92
CA ARG A 99 9.20 -20.49 -6.08
C ARG A 99 8.81 -19.79 -4.79
N LYS A 100 9.76 -19.11 -4.15
CA LYS A 100 9.49 -18.33 -2.93
C LYS A 100 8.53 -17.18 -3.24
N LEU A 101 8.74 -16.46 -4.35
CA LEU A 101 7.86 -15.37 -4.79
C LEU A 101 6.41 -15.84 -4.95
N ASN A 102 6.19 -16.91 -5.72
CA ASN A 102 4.86 -17.47 -5.95
C ASN A 102 4.22 -17.98 -4.65
N LYS A 103 5.00 -18.60 -3.76
CA LYS A 103 4.50 -19.05 -2.46
C LYS A 103 4.02 -17.86 -1.59
N VAL A 104 4.82 -16.80 -1.50
CA VAL A 104 4.44 -15.60 -0.74
C VAL A 104 3.21 -14.93 -1.36
N GLU A 105 3.15 -14.81 -2.69
CA GLU A 105 1.99 -14.25 -3.39
C GLU A 105 0.70 -15.04 -3.12
N MET A 106 0.77 -16.38 -3.19
CA MET A 106 -0.37 -17.26 -2.95
C MET A 106 -0.85 -17.17 -1.50
N THR A 107 0.07 -17.30 -0.53
CA THR A 107 -0.26 -17.19 0.89
C THR A 107 -0.84 -15.83 1.24
N LEU A 108 -0.29 -14.75 0.67
CA LEU A 108 -0.85 -13.41 0.83
C LEU A 108 -2.28 -13.33 0.27
N SER A 109 -2.52 -13.85 -0.94
CA SER A 109 -3.84 -13.83 -1.58
C SER A 109 -4.89 -14.68 -0.88
N GLU A 110 -4.48 -15.74 -0.18
CA GLU A 110 -5.35 -16.53 0.69
C GLU A 110 -5.68 -15.78 1.99
N GLU A 111 -4.71 -15.04 2.54
CA GLU A 111 -4.83 -14.35 3.82
C GLU A 111 -5.60 -13.01 3.72
N PHE A 112 -5.47 -12.30 2.60
CA PHE A 112 -6.11 -11.00 2.38
C PHE A 112 -6.75 -10.92 0.99
N ASP A 113 -7.93 -10.29 0.90
CA ASP A 113 -8.54 -9.98 -0.40
C ASP A 113 -7.64 -8.98 -1.16
N MET A 114 -6.95 -9.46 -2.19
CA MET A 114 -6.08 -8.65 -3.02
C MET A 114 -6.17 -9.05 -4.48
N LYS A 115 -5.76 -8.12 -5.34
CA LYS A 115 -5.68 -8.31 -6.78
C LYS A 115 -4.22 -8.39 -7.18
N ILE A 116 -3.86 -9.44 -7.91
CA ILE A 116 -2.55 -9.57 -8.54
C ILE A 116 -2.57 -8.77 -9.85
N ILE A 117 -1.60 -7.86 -10.01
CA ILE A 117 -1.52 -6.93 -11.16
C ILE A 117 -0.49 -7.41 -12.18
N GLY A 118 0.42 -8.32 -11.80
CA GLY A 118 1.50 -8.82 -12.63
C GLY A 118 2.75 -7.94 -12.55
N GLU A 119 3.54 -7.91 -13.63
CA GLU A 119 4.79 -7.15 -13.68
C GLU A 119 4.53 -5.65 -13.46
N PRO A 120 5.17 -5.03 -12.45
CA PRO A 120 4.85 -3.67 -12.03
C PRO A 120 5.26 -2.68 -13.12
N LYS A 121 4.28 -1.91 -13.61
CA LYS A 121 4.48 -0.78 -14.53
C LYS A 121 4.44 0.56 -13.82
N GLU A 122 3.74 0.62 -12.70
CA GLU A 122 3.62 1.80 -11.85
C GLU A 122 3.58 1.39 -10.38
N PHE A 123 4.25 2.15 -9.51
CA PHE A 123 4.16 2.01 -8.06
C PHE A 123 4.36 3.39 -7.42
N LEU A 124 3.42 3.86 -6.60
CA LEU A 124 3.50 5.19 -5.94
C LEU A 124 3.77 6.36 -6.91
N SER A 125 3.10 6.36 -8.07
CA SER A 125 3.31 7.34 -9.15
C SER A 125 4.69 7.31 -9.82
N LEU A 126 5.54 6.34 -9.50
CA LEU A 126 6.74 6.01 -10.27
C LEU A 126 6.35 5.07 -11.40
N SER A 127 6.66 5.44 -12.64
CA SER A 127 6.62 4.54 -13.78
C SER A 127 7.86 3.66 -13.77
N ILE A 128 7.67 2.37 -13.95
CA ILE A 128 8.71 1.35 -13.94
C ILE A 128 8.75 0.71 -15.32
N LYS A 129 9.92 0.77 -15.97
CA LYS A 129 10.20 0.00 -17.19
C LYS A 129 11.36 -0.93 -16.91
N ARG A 130 11.20 -2.19 -17.28
CA ARG A 130 12.22 -3.22 -17.12
C ARG A 130 12.61 -3.78 -18.47
N ASP A 131 13.87 -3.56 -18.84
CA ASP A 131 14.49 -4.18 -20.00
C ASP A 131 15.27 -5.42 -19.52
N LYS A 132 14.74 -6.60 -19.83
CA LYS A 132 15.34 -7.89 -19.43
C LYS A 132 16.53 -8.26 -20.32
N GLU A 133 16.61 -7.77 -21.55
CA GLU A 133 17.73 -8.06 -22.44
C GLU A 133 18.95 -7.25 -22.02
N ARG A 134 18.75 -5.97 -21.74
CA ARG A 134 19.81 -5.05 -21.30
C ARG A 134 20.08 -5.09 -19.79
N GLN A 135 19.23 -5.79 -19.01
CA GLN A 135 19.28 -5.84 -17.54
C GLN A 135 19.17 -4.44 -16.90
N ILE A 136 18.30 -3.59 -17.45
CA ILE A 136 18.09 -2.21 -16.97
C ILE A 136 16.70 -2.08 -16.36
N ILE A 137 16.60 -1.36 -15.24
CA ILE A 137 15.34 -0.89 -14.67
C ILE A 137 15.37 0.64 -14.72
N GLU A 138 14.42 1.21 -15.46
CA GLU A 138 14.21 2.65 -15.53
C GLU A 138 13.04 3.04 -14.62
N LEU A 139 13.27 4.07 -13.81
CA LEU A 139 12.26 4.67 -12.95
C LEU A 139 12.05 6.12 -13.39
N THR A 140 10.81 6.49 -13.71
CA THR A 140 10.48 7.87 -14.12
C THR A 140 9.23 8.37 -13.41
N GLN A 141 9.11 9.69 -13.23
CA GLN A 141 7.90 10.34 -12.72
C GLN A 141 7.27 11.27 -13.76
N GLU A 142 7.56 11.06 -15.04
CA GLU A 142 7.11 11.92 -16.14
C GLU A 142 5.59 12.12 -16.12
N LYS A 143 4.81 11.04 -15.93
CA LYS A 143 3.35 11.12 -15.82
C LYS A 143 2.88 12.00 -14.66
N TYR A 144 3.55 11.92 -13.52
CA TYR A 144 3.24 12.72 -12.34
C TYR A 144 3.57 14.20 -12.58
N MET A 145 4.75 14.48 -13.15
CA MET A 145 5.16 15.85 -13.51
C MET A 145 4.17 16.48 -14.50
N ASN A 146 3.81 15.76 -15.57
CA ASN A 146 2.84 16.23 -16.56
C ASN A 146 1.46 16.49 -15.93
N LYS A 147 1.04 15.64 -14.98
CA LYS A 147 -0.22 15.84 -14.23
C LYS A 147 -0.16 17.10 -13.36
N ILE A 148 0.97 17.40 -12.72
CA ILE A 148 1.16 18.64 -11.96
C ILE A 148 1.11 19.85 -12.89
N LEU A 149 1.90 19.84 -13.97
CA LEU A 149 1.96 20.95 -14.92
C LEU A 149 0.56 21.29 -15.43
N LYS A 150 -0.19 20.28 -15.89
CA LYS A 150 -1.56 20.44 -16.36
C LYS A 150 -2.51 20.97 -15.27
N ARG A 151 -2.38 20.50 -14.02
CA ARG A 151 -3.22 20.97 -12.91
C ARG A 151 -3.05 22.47 -12.64
N PHE A 152 -1.86 23.01 -12.86
CA PHE A 152 -1.54 24.41 -12.61
C PHE A 152 -1.50 25.27 -13.90
N GLY A 153 -1.87 24.71 -15.05
CA GLY A 153 -1.90 25.43 -16.34
C GLY A 153 -0.53 25.70 -16.95
N PHE A 154 0.49 24.93 -16.59
CA PHE A 154 1.86 25.03 -17.11
C PHE A 154 2.20 23.96 -18.16
N ASP A 155 1.21 23.24 -18.70
CA ASP A 155 1.43 22.17 -19.68
C ASP A 155 1.92 22.67 -21.05
N GLU A 156 1.74 23.95 -21.37
CA GLU A 156 2.30 24.61 -22.55
C GLU A 156 3.53 25.50 -22.24
N SER A 157 4.02 25.47 -21.00
CA SER A 157 5.15 26.33 -20.60
C SER A 157 6.47 25.88 -21.20
N HIS A 158 7.26 26.85 -21.68
CA HIS A 158 8.59 26.57 -22.22
C HIS A 158 9.57 26.18 -21.11
N ALA A 159 10.43 25.20 -21.40
CA ALA A 159 11.48 24.78 -20.49
C ALA A 159 12.45 25.95 -20.22
N GLN A 160 12.60 26.31 -18.95
CA GLN A 160 13.59 27.28 -18.50
C GLN A 160 14.80 26.55 -17.90
N LYS A 161 16.01 27.02 -18.24
CA LYS A 161 17.26 26.44 -17.70
C LYS A 161 17.48 26.78 -16.22
N THR A 162 16.80 27.80 -15.70
CA THR A 162 16.91 28.23 -14.31
C THR A 162 15.51 28.44 -13.72
N PRO A 163 15.30 28.15 -12.43
CA PRO A 163 13.98 28.28 -11.79
C PRO A 163 13.55 29.74 -11.55
N MET A 164 14.43 30.71 -11.79
CA MET A 164 14.24 32.11 -11.43
C MET A 164 14.53 32.99 -12.65
N THR A 165 13.60 33.88 -12.99
CA THR A 165 13.84 34.91 -13.99
C THR A 165 14.90 35.87 -13.43
N THR A 166 16.04 36.01 -14.09
CA THR A 166 16.95 37.13 -13.80
C THR A 166 16.19 38.44 -14.07
N ALA A 167 16.09 39.26 -13.03
CA ALA A 167 15.46 40.58 -13.04
C ALA A 167 16.16 41.55 -14.00
#